data_AF-A0A2I2EY23-F1
#
_entry.id   AF-A0A2I2EY23-F1
#
_cell.length_a   1.000
_cell.length_b   1.000
_cell.length_c   1.000
_cell.angle_alpha   90.00
_cell.angle_beta   90.00
_cell.angle_gamma   90.00
#
_symmetry.space_group_name_H-M   'P 1'
#
loop_
_entity.id
_entity.type
_entity.pdbx_description
1 polymer ?
#
loop_
_entity_poly.entity_id
_entity_poly.type
_entity_poly.pdbx_seq_one_letter_code
_entity_poly.pdbx_strand_id
1 'polypeptide(L)'
;MVNMNKKTLAGWQDSRFLPHSVEGEDQLQTLDLLQLASAIFDDITRFVFPLCSALQNPCQPIASAIILVDASNMNMMQGFDLRVFARDVSSLLTTCYPETIHKIFVCNTPSYFATIWKFLKGWVDPVTADKLIFLTPSEVLPTLEEHIDTASLPASLGGSHPWKHGERPLLDEPTKALLKVDELPPGPMKWVVDDQGRRCLVAVGSEGGKPRRETVAVLGDR
;
A
#
# COMPACT_ATOMS: atom_id res chain seq x y z
N MET A 1 0.54 4.96 2.23
CA MET A 1 1.22 6.06 1.49
C MET A 1 2.50 5.53 0.87
N VAL A 2 2.64 5.61 -0.44
CA VAL A 2 3.86 5.20 -1.17
C VAL A 2 4.69 6.45 -1.50
N ASN A 3 5.97 6.47 -1.12
CA ASN A 3 6.90 7.56 -1.41
C ASN A 3 7.80 7.16 -2.59
N MET A 4 7.75 7.94 -3.67
CA MET A 4 8.49 7.67 -4.90
C MET A 4 9.76 8.52 -4.97
N ASN A 5 10.90 7.95 -4.53
CA ASN A 5 12.19 8.66 -4.51
C ASN A 5 13.27 7.95 -5.34
N LYS A 6 14.44 8.60 -5.51
CA LYS A 6 15.57 8.09 -6.31
C LYS A 6 16.05 6.70 -5.90
N LYS A 7 16.08 6.38 -4.61
CA LYS A 7 16.50 5.06 -4.12
C LYS A 7 15.47 3.99 -4.48
N THR A 8 14.18 4.31 -4.33
CA THR A 8 13.07 3.43 -4.72
C THR A 8 13.07 3.13 -6.22
N LEU A 9 13.32 4.14 -7.07
CA LEU A 9 13.34 4.02 -8.52
C LEU A 9 14.60 3.33 -9.08
N ALA A 10 15.79 3.68 -8.56
CA ALA A 10 17.04 3.05 -8.97
C ALA A 10 17.03 1.55 -8.64
N GLY A 11 16.52 1.18 -7.46
CA GLY A 11 16.42 -0.23 -7.10
C GLY A 11 15.50 -1.05 -7.99
N TRP A 12 14.46 -0.46 -8.56
CA TRP A 12 13.61 -1.16 -9.51
C TRP A 12 14.29 -1.41 -10.87
N GLN A 13 15.14 -0.50 -11.35
CA GLN A 13 15.86 -0.71 -12.61
C GLN A 13 16.87 -1.86 -12.51
N ASP A 14 17.53 -2.00 -11.36
CA ASP A 14 18.56 -3.01 -11.12
C ASP A 14 17.99 -4.42 -10.83
N SER A 15 16.77 -4.52 -10.28
CA SER A 15 16.13 -5.78 -9.88
C SER A 15 15.15 -6.36 -10.92
N ARG A 16 15.01 -5.73 -12.10
CA ARG A 16 14.07 -6.13 -13.17
C ARG A 16 14.29 -7.57 -13.67
N PHE A 17 15.51 -8.10 -13.52
CA PHE A 17 15.83 -9.50 -13.80
C PHE A 17 16.30 -10.11 -12.48
N LEU A 18 15.70 -11.23 -12.05
CA LEU A 18 16.23 -12.06 -10.97
C LEU A 18 17.69 -12.37 -11.28
N PRO A 19 18.67 -11.80 -10.55
CA PRO A 19 20.05 -12.22 -10.73
C PRO A 19 20.13 -13.64 -10.20
N HIS A 20 20.75 -14.53 -10.97
CA HIS A 20 21.30 -15.75 -10.37
C HIS A 20 22.20 -15.32 -9.21
N SER A 21 21.76 -15.69 -8.00
CA SER A 21 22.54 -15.81 -6.76
C SER A 21 23.94 -15.20 -6.82
N VAL A 22 24.10 -14.03 -6.19
CA VAL A 22 25.42 -13.56 -5.77
C VAL A 22 25.37 -13.42 -4.25
N GLU A 23 26.16 -14.26 -3.59
CA GLU A 23 26.41 -14.24 -2.16
C GLU A 23 27.15 -12.96 -1.76
N GLY A 24 26.79 -12.41 -0.60
CA GLY A 24 27.64 -11.49 0.15
C GLY A 24 27.64 -10.04 -0.31
N GLU A 25 26.58 -9.30 0.03
CA GLU A 25 26.58 -7.94 0.60
C GLU A 25 25.12 -7.44 0.67
N ASP A 26 24.71 -7.00 1.87
CA ASP A 26 23.44 -6.36 2.27
C ASP A 26 22.24 -6.41 1.27
N GLN A 27 21.58 -7.58 1.20
CA GLN A 27 20.55 -7.95 0.22
C GLN A 27 19.19 -7.22 0.35
N LEU A 28 19.08 -6.18 1.17
CA LEU A 28 17.82 -5.43 1.37
C LEU A 28 17.68 -4.19 0.49
N GLN A 29 18.69 -3.89 -0.35
CA GLN A 29 18.60 -2.82 -1.32
C GLN A 29 18.16 -3.38 -2.67
N THR A 30 17.07 -2.80 -3.20
CA THR A 30 16.42 -3.10 -4.49
C THR A 30 15.26 -4.11 -4.46
N LEU A 31 14.29 -3.91 -3.56
CA LEU A 31 12.98 -4.54 -3.75
C LEU A 31 12.39 -4.02 -5.07
N ASP A 32 12.16 -4.91 -6.03
CA ASP A 32 11.49 -4.62 -7.30
C ASP A 32 10.17 -3.90 -6.97
N LEU A 33 9.95 -2.70 -7.52
CA LEU A 33 8.73 -1.94 -7.30
C LEU A 33 7.46 -2.75 -7.62
N LEU A 34 7.53 -3.71 -8.55
CA LEU A 34 6.43 -4.62 -8.84
C LEU A 34 6.20 -5.63 -7.70
N GLN A 35 7.28 -6.16 -7.11
CA GLN A 35 7.19 -7.02 -5.92
C GLN A 35 6.68 -6.24 -4.71
N LEU A 36 7.11 -4.99 -4.53
CA LEU A 36 6.57 -4.10 -3.51
C LEU A 36 5.08 -3.86 -3.71
N ALA A 37 4.64 -3.55 -4.94
CA ALA A 37 3.24 -3.41 -5.26
C ALA A 37 2.47 -4.69 -4.95
N SER A 38 2.97 -5.86 -5.38
CA SER A 38 2.36 -7.15 -5.07
C SER A 38 2.22 -7.37 -3.56
N ALA A 39 3.27 -7.10 -2.78
CA ALA A 39 3.24 -7.24 -1.33
C ALA A 39 2.23 -6.29 -0.67
N ILE A 40 2.14 -5.04 -1.13
CA ILE A 40 1.16 -4.06 -0.63
C ILE A 40 -0.27 -4.54 -0.91
N PHE A 41 -0.56 -4.99 -2.13
CA PHE A 41 -1.91 -5.44 -2.49
C PHE A 41 -2.28 -6.78 -1.84
N ASP A 42 -1.32 -7.69 -1.65
CA ASP A 42 -1.54 -8.91 -0.88
C ASP A 42 -1.84 -8.58 0.60
N ASP A 43 -1.10 -7.65 1.21
CA ASP A 43 -1.34 -7.20 2.58
C ASP A 43 -2.72 -6.52 2.72
N ILE A 44 -3.06 -5.58 1.83
CA ILE A 44 -4.35 -4.90 1.89
C ILE A 44 -5.51 -5.90 1.77
N THR A 45 -5.41 -6.86 0.84
CA THR A 45 -6.50 -7.81 0.57
C THR A 45 -6.61 -8.91 1.62
N ARG A 46 -5.49 -9.41 2.14
CA ARG A 46 -5.47 -10.54 3.09
C ARG A 46 -5.49 -10.13 4.54
N PHE A 47 -5.14 -8.88 4.87
CA PHE A 47 -5.07 -8.38 6.23
C PHE A 47 -5.99 -7.18 6.47
N VAL A 48 -5.79 -6.08 5.72
CA VAL A 48 -6.48 -4.80 6.00
C VAL A 48 -7.98 -4.87 5.74
N PHE A 49 -8.40 -5.34 4.56
CA PHE A 49 -9.82 -5.42 4.19
C PHE A 49 -10.66 -6.27 5.16
N PRO A 50 -10.26 -7.49 5.54
CA PRO A 50 -11.02 -8.25 6.53
C PRO A 50 -11.01 -7.61 7.92
N LEU A 51 -9.90 -6.95 8.32
CA LEU A 51 -9.82 -6.24 9.59
C LEU A 51 -10.81 -5.07 9.65
N CYS A 52 -10.77 -4.18 8.65
CA CYS A 52 -11.69 -3.06 8.58
C CYS A 52 -13.15 -3.54 8.46
N SER A 53 -13.39 -4.62 7.71
CA SER A 53 -14.73 -5.25 7.62
C SER A 53 -15.20 -5.82 8.94
N ALA A 54 -14.31 -6.33 9.79
CA ALA A 54 -14.66 -6.79 11.13
C ALA A 54 -14.95 -5.63 12.08
N LEU A 55 -14.27 -4.49 11.92
CA LEU A 55 -14.51 -3.28 12.71
C LEU A 55 -15.84 -2.62 12.36
N GLN A 56 -16.29 -2.71 11.10
CA GLN A 56 -17.62 -2.26 10.70
C GLN A 56 -18.70 -3.34 10.97
N ASN A 57 -19.76 -2.95 11.68
CA ASN A 57 -21.00 -3.74 11.86
C ASN A 57 -22.13 -3.08 11.06
N PRO A 58 -23.05 -3.81 10.40
CA PRO A 58 -22.86 -4.81 9.35
C PRO A 58 -23.67 -4.38 8.09
N CYS A 59 -23.03 -4.01 6.98
CA CYS A 59 -23.82 -3.81 5.75
C CYS A 59 -23.09 -4.16 4.46
N GLN A 60 -21.78 -3.98 4.40
CA GLN A 60 -20.97 -4.35 3.24
C GLN A 60 -19.55 -4.70 3.69
N PRO A 61 -18.91 -5.75 3.14
CA PRO A 61 -17.48 -5.95 3.31
C PRO A 61 -16.71 -4.81 2.63
N ILE A 62 -15.65 -4.34 3.28
CA ILE A 62 -14.71 -3.41 2.67
C ILE A 62 -13.84 -4.20 1.69
N ALA A 63 -13.90 -3.83 0.43
CA ALA A 63 -13.20 -4.52 -0.66
C ALA A 63 -12.29 -3.61 -1.51
N SER A 64 -12.26 -2.31 -1.20
CA SER A 64 -11.48 -1.32 -1.95
C SER A 64 -10.83 -0.28 -1.04
N ALA A 65 -9.66 0.22 -1.44
CA ALA A 65 -8.89 1.22 -0.69
C ALA A 65 -8.78 2.57 -1.44
N ILE A 66 -8.59 3.64 -0.67
CA ILE A 66 -8.05 4.91 -1.18
C ILE A 66 -6.53 4.87 -1.02
N ILE A 67 -5.81 5.12 -2.10
CA ILE A 67 -4.35 5.08 -2.14
C ILE A 67 -3.82 6.51 -2.26
N LEU A 68 -2.93 6.88 -1.32
CA LEU A 68 -2.24 8.18 -1.34
C LEU A 68 -0.80 8.00 -1.83
N VAL A 69 -0.44 8.72 -2.89
CA VAL A 69 0.90 8.76 -3.48
C VAL A 69 1.44 10.18 -3.34
N ASP A 70 2.59 10.36 -2.71
CA ASP A 70 3.22 11.68 -2.59
C ASP A 70 4.28 11.85 -3.69
N ALA A 71 4.05 12.80 -4.60
CA ALA A 71 4.93 13.11 -5.72
C ALA A 71 5.90 14.27 -5.44
N SER A 72 5.93 14.81 -4.22
CA SER A 72 6.76 15.97 -3.84
C SER A 72 8.25 15.81 -4.14
N ASN A 73 8.78 14.58 -4.04
CA ASN A 73 10.19 14.27 -4.23
C ASN A 73 10.52 13.65 -5.60
N MET A 74 9.53 13.61 -6.50
CA MET A 74 9.71 13.01 -7.83
C MET A 74 10.26 14.06 -8.80
N ASN A 75 11.32 13.73 -9.52
CA ASN A 75 11.83 14.58 -10.61
C ASN A 75 11.25 14.16 -11.98
N MET A 76 11.38 15.04 -12.98
CA MET A 76 10.79 14.81 -14.30
C MET A 76 11.35 13.57 -15.03
N MET A 77 12.66 13.32 -14.92
CA MET A 77 13.30 12.16 -15.54
C MET A 77 12.80 10.85 -14.93
N GLN A 78 12.70 10.79 -13.60
CA GLN A 78 12.10 9.67 -12.86
C GLN A 78 10.67 9.43 -13.30
N GLY A 79 9.90 10.49 -13.53
CA GLY A 79 8.54 10.39 -14.07
C GLY A 79 8.46 9.62 -15.39
N PHE A 80 9.40 9.80 -16.30
CA PHE A 80 9.45 9.06 -17.57
C PHE A 80 9.91 7.60 -17.40
N ASP A 81 10.76 7.33 -16.39
CA ASP A 81 11.22 5.98 -16.07
C ASP A 81 10.11 5.10 -15.46
N LEU A 82 9.05 5.72 -14.91
CA LEU A 82 7.88 5.01 -14.38
C LEU A 82 7.03 4.29 -15.42
N ARG A 83 7.28 4.50 -16.70
CA ARG A 83 6.49 3.91 -17.78
C ARG A 83 6.33 2.39 -17.66
N VAL A 84 7.43 1.66 -17.44
CA VAL A 84 7.39 0.19 -17.37
C VAL A 84 6.74 -0.24 -16.05
N PHE A 85 7.02 0.46 -14.95
CA PHE A 85 6.36 0.24 -13.67
C PHE A 85 4.85 0.43 -13.76
N ALA A 86 4.39 1.52 -14.37
CA ALA A 86 2.98 1.84 -14.55
C ALA A 86 2.27 0.73 -15.34
N ARG A 87 2.89 0.25 -16.41
CA ARG A 87 2.38 -0.89 -17.20
C ARG A 87 2.29 -2.17 -16.37
N ASP A 88 3.37 -2.54 -15.69
CA ASP A 88 3.46 -3.83 -15.00
C ASP A 88 2.54 -3.85 -13.77
N VAL A 89 2.47 -2.76 -13.01
CA VAL A 89 1.51 -2.62 -11.89
C VAL A 89 0.09 -2.56 -12.42
N SER A 90 -0.19 -1.83 -13.50
CA SER A 90 -1.53 -1.83 -14.08
C SER A 90 -1.99 -3.23 -14.50
N SER A 91 -1.08 -4.03 -15.05
CA SER A 91 -1.34 -5.45 -15.39
C SER A 91 -1.59 -6.29 -14.14
N LEU A 92 -0.76 -6.12 -13.10
CA LEU A 92 -0.91 -6.79 -11.81
C LEU A 92 -2.27 -6.49 -11.16
N LEU A 93 -2.68 -5.22 -11.14
CA LEU A 93 -3.94 -4.79 -10.55
C LEU A 93 -5.14 -5.34 -11.31
N THR A 94 -5.11 -5.27 -12.63
CA THR A 94 -6.21 -5.74 -13.47
C THR A 94 -6.35 -7.27 -13.41
N THR A 95 -5.23 -7.99 -13.31
CA THR A 95 -5.21 -9.46 -13.39
C THR A 95 -5.36 -10.13 -12.03
N CYS A 96 -4.65 -9.64 -11.01
CA CYS A 96 -4.53 -10.30 -9.71
C CYS A 96 -5.36 -9.65 -8.61
N TYR A 97 -5.62 -8.33 -8.72
CA TYR A 97 -6.31 -7.56 -7.68
C TYR A 97 -7.43 -6.66 -8.24
N PRO A 98 -8.36 -7.21 -9.05
CA PRO A 98 -9.40 -6.42 -9.67
C PRO A 98 -10.31 -5.77 -8.62
N GLU A 99 -10.79 -4.56 -8.91
CA GLU A 99 -11.70 -3.79 -8.05
C GLU A 99 -11.24 -3.50 -6.61
N THR A 100 -9.94 -3.64 -6.32
CA THR A 100 -9.37 -3.33 -5.00
C THR A 100 -9.05 -1.85 -4.77
N ILE A 101 -9.15 -1.03 -5.82
CA ILE A 101 -8.84 0.40 -5.77
C ILE A 101 -10.12 1.20 -5.93
N HIS A 102 -10.40 2.07 -4.97
CA HIS A 102 -11.49 3.05 -5.05
C HIS A 102 -11.03 4.34 -5.73
N LYS A 103 -9.99 4.97 -5.20
CA LYS A 103 -9.34 6.18 -5.75
C LYS A 103 -7.85 6.16 -5.47
N ILE A 104 -7.06 6.77 -6.36
CA ILE A 104 -5.64 7.02 -6.17
C ILE A 104 -5.42 8.54 -6.24
N PHE A 105 -5.07 9.14 -5.10
CA PHE A 105 -4.68 10.55 -5.06
C PHE A 105 -3.16 10.64 -5.19
N VAL A 106 -2.72 11.29 -6.26
CA VAL A 106 -1.32 11.69 -6.45
C VAL A 106 -1.19 13.11 -5.95
N CYS A 107 -0.69 13.24 -4.72
CA CYS A 107 -0.58 14.48 -3.97
C CYS A 107 0.72 15.22 -4.32
N ASN A 108 0.70 16.54 -4.11
CA ASN A 108 1.85 17.42 -4.30
C ASN A 108 2.46 17.34 -5.71
N THR A 109 1.62 17.17 -6.74
CA THR A 109 2.12 17.04 -8.12
C THR A 109 2.76 18.35 -8.57
N PRO A 110 4.02 18.31 -9.05
CA PRO A 110 4.65 19.47 -9.66
C PRO A 110 3.90 19.90 -10.93
N SER A 111 4.06 21.16 -11.34
CA SER A 111 3.39 21.72 -12.54
C SER A 111 3.65 20.93 -13.83
N TYR A 112 4.79 20.25 -13.93
CA TYR A 112 5.16 19.42 -15.09
C TYR A 112 4.53 18.00 -15.08
N PHE A 113 3.85 17.59 -14.01
CA PHE A 113 3.29 16.24 -13.90
C PHE A 113 2.21 15.97 -14.96
N ALA A 114 1.45 16.98 -15.36
CA ALA A 114 0.48 16.85 -16.46
C ALA A 114 1.12 16.36 -17.77
N THR A 115 2.37 16.74 -18.04
CA THR A 115 3.14 16.28 -19.20
C THR A 115 3.55 14.81 -19.06
N ILE A 116 4.01 14.43 -17.86
CA ILE A 116 4.35 13.04 -17.53
C ILE A 116 3.11 12.15 -17.69
N TRP A 117 1.97 12.58 -17.15
CA TRP A 117 0.73 11.81 -17.24
C TRP A 117 0.24 11.63 -18.68
N LYS A 118 0.34 12.65 -19.53
CA LYS A 118 0.03 12.52 -20.97
C LYS A 118 0.85 11.43 -21.67
N PHE A 119 2.08 11.21 -21.22
CA PHE A 119 2.94 10.14 -21.71
C PHE A 119 2.60 8.78 -21.10
N LEU A 120 2.39 8.72 -19.78
CA LEU A 120 2.15 7.48 -19.04
C LEU A 120 0.74 6.89 -19.24
N LYS A 121 -0.29 7.72 -19.48
CA LYS A 121 -1.69 7.28 -19.55
C LYS A 121 -1.96 6.17 -20.55
N GLY A 122 -1.22 6.09 -21.65
CA GLY A 122 -1.41 5.05 -22.67
C GLY A 122 -0.96 3.65 -22.22
N TRP A 123 -0.27 3.58 -21.08
CA TRP A 123 0.35 2.37 -20.53
C TRP A 123 -0.35 1.92 -19.25
N VAL A 124 -1.32 2.71 -18.77
CA VAL A 124 -2.19 2.39 -17.64
C VAL A 124 -3.53 1.95 -18.21
N ASP A 125 -4.06 0.86 -17.67
CA ASP A 125 -5.39 0.35 -18.00
C ASP A 125 -6.45 1.44 -17.76
N PRO A 126 -7.45 1.62 -18.66
CA PRO A 126 -8.44 2.68 -18.55
C PRO A 126 -9.17 2.72 -17.21
N VAL A 127 -9.50 1.57 -16.60
CA VAL A 127 -10.20 1.50 -15.32
C VAL A 127 -9.32 2.04 -14.18
N THR A 128 -8.02 1.76 -14.24
CA THR A 128 -7.05 2.30 -13.27
C THR A 128 -6.77 3.78 -13.53
N ALA A 129 -6.72 4.19 -14.80
CA ALA A 129 -6.50 5.57 -15.21
C ALA A 129 -7.64 6.50 -14.72
N ASP A 130 -8.89 6.03 -14.77
CA ASP A 130 -10.06 6.79 -14.32
C ASP A 130 -10.11 6.97 -12.79
N LYS A 131 -9.39 6.14 -12.03
CA LYS A 131 -9.29 6.23 -10.57
C LYS A 131 -8.20 7.19 -10.10
N LEU A 132 -7.32 7.68 -10.99
CA LEU A 132 -6.22 8.58 -10.67
C LEU A 132 -6.67 10.05 -10.62
N ILE A 133 -6.37 10.71 -9.50
CA ILE A 133 -6.65 12.12 -9.26
C ILE A 133 -5.33 12.81 -8.90
N PHE A 134 -4.96 13.82 -9.69
CA PHE A 134 -3.71 14.57 -9.51
C PHE A 134 -4.00 15.88 -8.78
N LEU A 135 -3.32 16.13 -7.66
CA LEU A 135 -3.54 17.29 -6.80
C LEU A 135 -2.25 18.09 -6.67
N THR A 136 -2.33 19.39 -6.95
CA THR A 136 -1.29 20.35 -6.58
C THR A 136 -1.21 20.48 -5.06
N PRO A 137 -0.10 20.97 -4.48
CA PRO A 137 0.04 21.12 -3.02
C PRO A 137 -1.11 21.87 -2.35
N SER A 138 -1.68 22.89 -3.01
CA SER A 138 -2.83 23.65 -2.49
C SER A 138 -4.16 22.90 -2.52
N GLU A 139 -4.28 21.87 -3.36
CA GLU A 139 -5.52 21.09 -3.53
C GLU A 139 -5.54 19.83 -2.65
N VAL A 140 -4.38 19.42 -2.09
CA VAL A 140 -4.25 18.17 -1.32
C VAL A 140 -5.23 18.12 -0.15
N LEU A 141 -5.08 19.02 0.83
CA LEU A 141 -5.88 18.95 2.05
C LEU A 141 -7.39 19.14 1.79
N PRO A 142 -7.84 20.17 1.04
CA PRO A 142 -9.26 20.38 0.77
C PRO A 142 -9.93 19.20 0.04
N THR A 143 -9.20 18.51 -0.83
CA THR A 143 -9.77 17.35 -1.55
C THR A 143 -9.78 16.09 -0.69
N LEU A 144 -8.72 15.87 0.11
CA LEU A 144 -8.61 14.66 0.92
C LEU A 144 -9.59 14.66 2.10
N GLU A 145 -9.90 15.81 2.69
CA GLU A 145 -10.85 15.92 3.81
C GLU A 145 -12.30 15.60 3.42
N GLU A 146 -12.64 15.66 2.13
CA GLU A 146 -13.94 15.18 1.61
C GLU A 146 -14.07 13.64 1.66
N HIS A 147 -12.97 12.93 1.85
CA HIS A 147 -12.90 11.47 1.72
C HIS A 147 -12.31 10.76 2.95
N ILE A 148 -11.46 11.44 3.72
CA ILE A 148 -10.72 10.87 4.84
C ILE A 148 -10.77 11.88 5.98
N ASP A 149 -11.11 11.40 7.19
CA ASP A 149 -11.05 12.23 8.39
C ASP A 149 -9.64 12.81 8.57
N THR A 150 -9.53 14.12 8.82
CA THR A 150 -8.28 14.82 9.08
C THR A 150 -7.44 14.16 10.18
N ALA A 151 -8.08 13.51 11.17
CA ALA A 151 -7.42 12.75 12.22
C ALA A 151 -6.73 11.47 11.73
N SER A 152 -7.17 10.91 10.59
CA SER A 152 -6.58 9.75 9.93
C SER A 152 -5.59 10.13 8.83
N LEU A 153 -5.57 11.40 8.40
CA LEU A 153 -4.65 11.90 7.39
C LEU A 153 -3.26 12.17 7.99
N PRO A 154 -2.17 11.69 7.34
CA PRO A 154 -0.80 11.99 7.78
C PRO A 154 -0.53 13.50 7.83
N ALA A 155 0.25 13.92 8.83
CA ALA A 155 0.65 15.33 8.96
C ALA A 155 1.42 15.86 7.73
N SER A 156 2.13 14.99 7.01
CA SER A 156 2.82 15.34 5.76
C SER A 156 1.88 15.75 4.61
N LEU A 157 0.60 15.44 4.71
CA LEU A 157 -0.44 15.81 3.73
C LEU A 157 -1.43 16.85 4.31
N GLY A 158 -1.08 17.48 5.44
CA GLY A 158 -1.90 18.50 6.08
C GLY A 158 -2.90 17.98 7.12
N GLY A 159 -2.92 16.69 7.42
CA GLY A 159 -3.73 16.11 8.50
C GLY A 159 -3.09 16.24 9.89
N SER A 160 -3.63 15.51 10.87
CA SER A 160 -3.11 15.49 12.24
C SER A 160 -2.57 14.13 12.69
N HIS A 161 -2.63 13.10 11.85
CA HIS A 161 -2.11 11.78 12.17
C HIS A 161 -0.56 11.78 12.20
N PRO A 162 0.09 11.34 13.28
CA PRO A 162 1.54 11.48 13.46
C PRO A 162 2.39 10.49 12.67
N TRP A 163 1.75 9.52 11.99
CA TRP A 163 2.44 8.47 11.24
C TRP A 163 3.33 9.01 10.12
N LYS A 164 4.52 8.41 10.00
CA LYS A 164 5.49 8.71 8.93
C LYS A 164 5.70 7.50 8.03
N HIS A 165 6.08 7.78 6.78
CA HIS A 165 6.41 6.74 5.82
C HIS A 165 7.49 5.79 6.36
N GLY A 166 7.21 4.49 6.31
CA GLY A 166 8.10 3.43 6.82
C GLY A 166 7.81 3.00 8.26
N GLU A 167 6.97 3.74 8.99
CA GLU A 167 6.53 3.33 10.32
C GLU A 167 5.38 2.30 10.22
N ARG A 168 5.21 1.52 11.30
CA ARG A 168 4.09 0.57 11.40
C ARG A 168 2.75 1.32 11.53
N PRO A 169 1.63 0.70 11.13
CA PRO A 169 0.31 1.27 11.39
C PRO A 169 0.10 1.50 12.89
N LEU A 170 -0.39 2.69 13.24
CA LEU A 170 -0.85 2.98 14.59
C LEU A 170 -2.26 2.43 14.76
N LEU A 171 -2.46 1.56 15.75
CA LEU A 171 -3.77 0.99 16.03
C LEU A 171 -4.61 1.97 16.84
N ASP A 172 -5.84 2.22 16.40
CA ASP A 172 -6.83 2.91 17.21
C ASP A 172 -7.41 1.99 18.29
N GLU A 173 -8.07 2.58 19.29
CA GLU A 173 -8.63 1.82 20.41
C GLU A 173 -9.64 0.73 19.99
N PRO A 174 -10.55 0.97 19.01
CA PRO A 174 -11.40 -0.10 18.47
C PRO A 174 -10.61 -1.28 17.91
N THR A 175 -9.53 -1.03 17.15
CA THR A 175 -8.68 -2.08 16.59
C THR A 175 -7.95 -2.85 17.68
N LYS A 176 -7.38 -2.16 18.67
CA LYS A 176 -6.74 -2.81 19.83
C LYS A 176 -7.72 -3.67 20.61
N ALA A 177 -8.94 -3.17 20.86
CA ALA A 177 -9.97 -3.92 21.57
C ALA A 177 -10.42 -5.18 20.79
N LEU A 178 -10.52 -5.08 19.45
CA LEU A 178 -10.89 -6.19 18.59
C LEU A 178 -9.78 -7.26 18.54
N LEU A 179 -8.53 -6.85 18.35
CA LEU A 179 -7.40 -7.76 18.19
C LEU A 179 -6.80 -8.23 19.52
N LYS A 180 -7.06 -7.51 20.61
CA LYS A 180 -6.47 -7.71 21.95
C LYS A 180 -4.94 -7.63 21.93
N VAL A 181 -4.40 -6.72 21.12
CA VAL A 181 -2.96 -6.42 21.02
C VAL A 181 -2.73 -4.92 21.02
N ASP A 182 -1.63 -4.47 21.61
CA ASP A 182 -1.23 -3.05 21.60
C ASP A 182 -0.53 -2.67 20.29
N GLU A 183 0.28 -3.58 19.73
CA GLU A 183 1.05 -3.39 18.51
C GLU A 183 1.04 -4.64 17.64
N LEU A 184 1.16 -4.45 16.31
CA LEU A 184 1.28 -5.54 15.36
C LEU A 184 2.74 -6.02 15.24
N PRO A 185 2.96 -7.34 15.09
CA PRO A 185 4.29 -7.86 14.81
C PRO A 185 4.78 -7.40 13.42
N PRO A 186 6.10 -7.34 13.19
CA PRO A 186 6.63 -6.97 11.89
C PRO A 186 6.35 -8.05 10.84
N GLY A 187 6.23 -7.65 9.58
CA GLY A 187 6.11 -8.54 8.44
C GLY A 187 4.66 -8.86 8.04
N PRO A 188 4.47 -9.72 7.03
CA PRO A 188 3.16 -9.97 6.46
C PRO A 188 2.25 -10.72 7.43
N MET A 189 0.98 -10.35 7.43
CA MET A 189 -0.07 -11.01 8.18
C MET A 189 -1.21 -11.41 7.26
N LYS A 190 -1.99 -12.42 7.65
CA LYS A 190 -3.20 -12.79 6.94
C LYS A 190 -4.23 -13.41 7.86
N TRP A 191 -5.49 -13.28 7.48
CA TRP A 191 -6.58 -13.99 8.13
C TRP A 191 -6.67 -15.44 7.64
N VAL A 192 -6.86 -16.37 8.57
CA VAL A 192 -7.11 -17.79 8.31
C VAL A 192 -8.29 -18.26 9.15
N VAL A 193 -8.92 -19.37 8.75
CA VAL A 193 -9.90 -20.06 9.58
C VAL A 193 -9.22 -21.25 10.23
N ASP A 194 -9.37 -21.40 11.55
CA ASP A 194 -8.82 -22.55 12.28
C ASP A 194 -9.74 -23.78 12.23
N ASP A 195 -9.29 -24.89 12.80
CA ASP A 195 -10.05 -26.16 12.83
C ASP A 195 -11.38 -26.06 13.60
N GLN A 196 -11.56 -24.99 14.39
CA GLN A 196 -12.78 -24.69 15.13
C GLN A 196 -13.70 -23.71 14.39
N GLY A 197 -13.35 -23.29 13.17
CA GLY A 197 -14.13 -22.35 12.37
C GLY A 197 -13.91 -20.87 12.71
N ARG A 198 -12.97 -20.56 13.62
CA ARG A 198 -12.73 -19.18 14.08
C ARG A 198 -11.79 -18.45 13.14
N ARG A 199 -11.99 -17.13 12.99
CA ARG A 199 -11.10 -16.28 12.18
C ARG A 199 -9.90 -15.83 13.00
N CYS A 200 -8.72 -16.25 12.58
CA CYS A 200 -7.46 -15.99 13.25
C CYS A 200 -6.57 -15.10 12.37
N LEU A 201 -6.05 -14.01 12.94
CA LEU A 201 -4.98 -13.23 12.34
C LEU A 201 -3.66 -13.93 12.61
N VAL A 202 -2.91 -14.23 11.56
CA VAL A 202 -1.65 -14.97 11.65
C VAL A 202 -0.52 -14.19 10.99
N ALA A 203 0.55 -13.96 11.73
CA ALA A 203 1.81 -13.45 11.22
C ALA A 203 2.58 -14.58 10.51
N VAL A 204 2.97 -14.33 9.27
CA VAL A 204 3.63 -15.32 8.40
C VAL A 204 4.98 -14.82 7.91
N GLY A 205 5.68 -15.64 7.12
CA GLY A 205 6.99 -15.31 6.54
C GLY A 205 8.09 -16.12 7.20
N SER A 206 9.25 -15.49 7.38
CA SER A 206 10.40 -16.11 8.06
C SER A 206 11.05 -15.12 9.02
N GLU A 207 11.52 -15.61 10.15
CA GLU A 207 12.24 -14.84 11.16
C GLU A 207 13.52 -15.59 11.54
N GLY A 208 14.68 -14.92 11.43
CA GLY A 208 15.98 -15.57 11.62
C GLY A 208 16.22 -16.77 10.68
N GLY A 209 15.69 -16.71 9.45
CA GLY A 209 15.78 -17.79 8.46
C GLY A 209 14.85 -18.99 8.71
N LYS A 210 14.04 -18.97 9.77
CA LYS A 210 13.08 -20.04 10.07
C LYS A 210 11.66 -19.62 9.64
N PRO A 211 10.87 -20.53 9.04
CA PRO A 211 9.47 -20.24 8.75
C PRO A 211 8.72 -19.82 10.01
N ARG A 212 7.99 -18.71 9.91
CA ARG A 212 7.14 -18.16 10.98
C ARG A 212 5.67 -18.36 10.63
N ARG A 213 4.90 -18.86 11.59
CA ARG A 213 3.44 -18.88 11.56
C ARG A 213 2.93 -18.73 12.99
N GLU A 214 2.62 -17.50 13.37
CA GLU A 214 2.23 -17.15 14.73
C GLU A 214 0.83 -16.54 14.76
N THR A 215 -0.01 -16.99 15.68
CA THR A 215 -1.36 -16.42 15.84
C THR A 215 -1.25 -15.12 16.62
N VAL A 216 -1.65 -14.02 15.99
CA VAL A 216 -1.63 -12.66 16.56
C VAL A 216 -2.93 -12.36 17.30
N ALA A 217 -4.06 -12.70 16.69
CA ALA A 217 -5.38 -12.44 17.26
C ALA A 217 -6.39 -13.50 16.79
N VAL A 218 -7.44 -13.70 17.59
CA VAL A 218 -8.58 -14.56 17.24
C VAL A 218 -9.84 -13.74 17.40
N LEU A 219 -10.59 -13.55 16.31
CA LEU A 219 -11.92 -12.96 16.38
C LEU A 219 -12.86 -13.99 16.99
N GLY A 220 -13.47 -13.65 18.13
CA GLY A 220 -14.54 -14.45 18.71
C GLY A 220 -15.81 -14.36 17.86
N ASP A 221 -16.67 -15.37 17.95
CA ASP A 221 -18.02 -15.31 17.39
C ASP A 221 -18.75 -14.12 18.02
N ARG A 222 -19.28 -13.23 17.17
CA ARG A 222 -20.19 -12.15 17.59
C ARG A 222 -21.59 -12.71 17.79
#